data_AF-A0A925V8T9-F1
#
_entry.id   AF-A0A925V8T9-F1
#
_cell.length_a   1.000
_cell.length_b   1.000
_cell.length_c   1.000
_cell.angle_alpha   90.00
_cell.angle_beta   90.00
_cell.angle_gamma   90.00
#
_symmetry.space_group_name_H-M   'P 1'
#
loop_
_entity.id
_entity.type
_entity.pdbx_description
1 polymer ?
#
loop_
_entity_poly.entity_id
_entity_poly.type
_entity_poly.pdbx_seq_one_letter_code
_entity_poly.pdbx_strand_id
1 'polypeptide(L)'
;MAAPKNTRTILGVVLLALGGTCNAVGIGLTVEPRDGHGIDAGVFWIVFSIGAMIVPGVLLVLGARKQARRAEQLAKITALATASQRLPIAVLAEDLQVSVVQARDLLLAAISARLVIGRLDLEHGVFVSGSTHGGVQQVTMTCGSCGARSSVIVSVGSPSTCPYCAFRMA
;
A
#
# COMPACT_ATOMS: atom_id res chain seq x y z
N MET A 1 -11.49 -1.53 -17.96
CA MET A 1 -12.62 -1.36 -17.01
C MET A 1 -12.31 -2.13 -15.74
N ALA A 2 -12.11 -1.45 -14.61
CA ALA A 2 -11.80 -2.11 -13.35
C ALA A 2 -13.08 -2.72 -12.74
N ALA A 3 -13.13 -4.04 -12.59
CA ALA A 3 -14.23 -4.70 -11.91
C ALA A 3 -14.35 -4.20 -10.45
N PRO A 4 -15.57 -4.02 -9.91
CA PRO A 4 -15.78 -3.52 -8.54
C PRO A 4 -14.98 -4.34 -7.52
N LYS A 5 -14.43 -3.67 -6.49
CA LYS A 5 -13.60 -4.27 -5.42
C LYS A 5 -14.24 -5.51 -4.78
N ASN A 6 -15.57 -5.55 -4.70
CA ASN A 6 -16.31 -6.68 -4.16
C ASN A 6 -16.41 -7.86 -5.13
N THR A 7 -16.43 -7.61 -6.44
CA THR A 7 -16.65 -8.65 -7.47
C THR A 7 -15.52 -9.67 -7.51
N ARG A 8 -14.25 -9.25 -7.36
CA ARG A 8 -13.11 -10.19 -7.36
C ARG A 8 -13.08 -11.08 -6.12
N THR A 9 -13.42 -10.52 -4.96
CA THR A 9 -13.49 -11.27 -3.70
C THR A 9 -14.66 -12.24 -3.71
N ILE A 10 -15.84 -11.79 -4.18
CA ILE A 10 -17.03 -12.64 -4.34
C ILE A 10 -16.74 -13.78 -5.31
N LEU A 11 -16.14 -13.48 -6.47
CA LEU A 11 -15.78 -14.50 -7.46
C LEU A 11 -14.79 -15.53 -6.91
N GLY A 12 -13.77 -15.08 -6.15
CA GLY A 12 -12.83 -15.98 -5.49
C GLY A 12 -13.49 -16.88 -4.44
N VAL A 13 -14.41 -16.34 -3.64
CA VAL A 13 -15.18 -17.12 -2.64
C VAL A 13 -16.10 -18.13 -3.33
N VAL A 14 -16.77 -17.74 -4.41
CA VAL A 14 -17.62 -18.65 -5.21
C VAL A 14 -16.79 -19.78 -5.82
N LEU A 15 -15.63 -19.47 -6.40
CA LEU A 15 -14.71 -20.47 -6.95
C LEU A 15 -14.20 -21.45 -5.89
N LEU A 16 -13.91 -20.96 -4.68
CA LEU A 16 -13.49 -21.82 -3.57
C LEU A 16 -14.62 -22.73 -3.09
N ALA A 17 -15.85 -22.21 -3.00
CA ALA A 17 -17.01 -23.01 -2.63
C ALA A 17 -17.29 -24.10 -3.67
N LEU A 18 -17.24 -23.75 -4.96
CA LEU A 18 -17.51 -24.67 -6.07
C LEU A 18 -16.38 -25.70 -6.25
N GLY A 19 -15.13 -25.29 -6.06
CA GLY A 19 -13.99 -26.20 -6.01
C GLY A 19 -14.08 -27.17 -4.82
N GLY A 20 -14.51 -26.70 -3.65
CA GLY A 20 -14.72 -27.52 -2.47
C GLY A 20 -15.82 -28.57 -2.64
N THR A 21 -16.96 -28.21 -3.25
CA THR A 21 -18.03 -29.18 -3.54
C THR A 21 -17.61 -30.21 -4.58
N CYS A 22 -16.89 -29.81 -5.64
CA CYS A 22 -16.31 -30.76 -6.60
C CYS A 22 -15.30 -31.72 -5.95
N ASN A 23 -14.51 -31.23 -4.98
CA ASN A 23 -13.58 -32.07 -4.22
C ASN A 23 -14.32 -33.11 -3.36
N ALA A 24 -15.42 -32.72 -2.72
CA ALA A 24 -16.26 -33.64 -1.94
C ALA A 24 -16.89 -34.74 -2.82
N VAL A 25 -17.32 -34.38 -4.05
CA VAL A 25 -17.80 -35.36 -5.05
C VAL A 25 -16.67 -36.30 -5.49
N GLY A 26 -15.47 -35.76 -5.74
CA GLY A 26 -14.29 -36.57 -6.06
C GLY A 26 -13.95 -37.58 -4.96
N ILE A 27 -13.96 -37.15 -3.69
CA ILE A 27 -13.74 -38.03 -2.54
C ILE A 27 -14.84 -39.11 -2.46
N GLY A 28 -16.11 -38.75 -2.62
CA GLY A 28 -17.20 -39.73 -2.63
C GLY A 28 -17.04 -40.79 -3.72
N LEU A 29 -16.62 -40.38 -4.91
CA LEU A 29 -16.33 -41.30 -6.03
C LEU A 29 -15.08 -42.17 -5.80
N THR A 30 -14.13 -41.74 -4.97
CA THR A 30 -12.98 -42.58 -4.58
C THR A 30 -13.30 -43.59 -3.48
N VAL A 31 -14.30 -43.32 -2.61
CA VAL A 31 -14.65 -44.19 -1.47
C VAL A 31 -15.67 -45.26 -1.87
N GLU A 32 -16.64 -44.91 -2.73
CA GLU A 32 -17.61 -45.86 -3.32
C GLU A 32 -17.60 -45.72 -4.85
N PRO A 33 -16.64 -46.37 -5.54
CA PRO A 33 -16.60 -46.36 -7.00
C PRO A 33 -17.80 -47.12 -7.55
N ARG A 34 -18.71 -46.40 -8.22
CA ARG A 34 -19.88 -46.98 -8.89
C ARG A 34 -19.42 -47.74 -10.14
N ASP A 35 -19.98 -48.93 -10.33
CA ASP A 35 -19.57 -49.94 -11.31
C ASP A 35 -19.10 -49.36 -12.66
N GLY A 36 -17.80 -49.47 -12.93
CA GLY A 36 -17.18 -49.13 -14.23
C GLY A 36 -16.31 -47.88 -14.25
N HIS A 37 -16.22 -47.10 -13.17
CA HIS A 37 -15.25 -46.00 -13.05
C HIS A 37 -14.24 -46.31 -11.94
N GLY A 38 -12.99 -46.58 -12.35
CA GLY A 38 -11.89 -46.83 -11.42
C GLY A 38 -11.57 -45.60 -10.56
N ILE A 39 -10.78 -45.82 -9.51
CA ILE A 39 -10.30 -44.78 -8.57
C ILE A 39 -9.72 -43.56 -9.29
N ASP A 40 -9.17 -43.76 -10.50
CA ASP A 40 -8.64 -42.74 -11.40
C ASP A 40 -9.63 -41.61 -11.72
N ALA A 41 -10.93 -41.91 -11.84
CA ALA A 41 -11.95 -40.90 -12.10
C ALA A 41 -12.13 -39.93 -10.92
N GLY A 42 -12.10 -40.45 -9.68
CA GLY A 42 -12.18 -39.62 -8.48
C GLY A 42 -10.92 -38.77 -8.28
N VAL A 43 -9.74 -39.33 -8.52
CA VAL A 43 -8.46 -38.59 -8.47
C VAL A 43 -8.41 -37.47 -9.52
N PHE A 44 -8.90 -37.72 -10.75
CA PHE A 44 -9.00 -36.69 -11.78
C PHE A 44 -9.85 -35.50 -11.34
N TRP A 45 -11.03 -35.73 -10.76
CA TRP A 45 -11.91 -34.66 -10.27
C TRP A 45 -11.28 -33.87 -9.12
N ILE A 46 -10.56 -34.53 -8.21
CA ILE A 46 -9.81 -33.87 -7.13
C ILE A 46 -8.74 -32.94 -7.70
N VAL A 47 -7.87 -33.43 -8.59
CA VAL A 47 -6.78 -32.63 -9.18
C VAL A 47 -7.33 -31.49 -10.04
N PHE A 48 -8.38 -31.75 -10.83
CA PHE A 48 -9.03 -30.72 -11.65
C PHE A 48 -9.66 -29.62 -10.79
N SER A 49 -10.37 -29.99 -9.71
CA SER A 49 -10.98 -29.01 -8.80
C SER A 49 -9.93 -28.12 -8.12
N ILE A 50 -8.80 -28.69 -7.72
CA ILE A 50 -7.70 -27.95 -7.08
C ILE A 50 -7.07 -26.98 -8.08
N GLY A 51 -6.68 -27.47 -9.25
CA GLY A 51 -5.97 -26.68 -10.26
C GLY A 51 -6.84 -25.62 -10.93
N ALA A 52 -8.07 -25.96 -11.31
CA ALA A 52 -8.94 -25.09 -12.10
C ALA A 52 -9.78 -24.13 -11.25
N MET A 53 -10.05 -24.44 -9.98
CA MET A 53 -10.96 -23.65 -9.15
C MET A 53 -10.37 -23.18 -7.83
N ILE A 54 -9.77 -24.07 -7.04
CA ILE A 54 -9.26 -23.70 -5.71
C ILE A 54 -8.05 -22.77 -5.82
N VAL A 55 -7.03 -23.13 -6.60
CA VAL A 55 -5.81 -22.32 -6.78
C VAL A 55 -6.15 -20.90 -7.29
N PRO A 56 -6.88 -20.72 -8.40
CA PRO A 56 -7.25 -19.39 -8.86
C PRO A 56 -8.17 -18.65 -7.87
N GLY A 57 -9.06 -19.35 -7.16
CA GLY A 57 -9.90 -18.77 -6.10
C GLY A 57 -9.07 -18.20 -4.94
N VAL A 58 -8.09 -18.96 -4.43
CA VAL A 58 -7.17 -18.50 -3.39
C VAL A 58 -6.36 -17.30 -3.87
N LEU A 59 -5.79 -17.36 -5.08
CA LEU A 59 -4.99 -16.27 -5.64
C LEU A 59 -5.79 -14.96 -5.76
N LEU A 60 -7.04 -15.04 -6.19
CA LEU A 60 -7.93 -13.87 -6.28
C LEU A 60 -8.21 -13.26 -4.90
N VAL A 61 -8.49 -14.08 -3.88
CA VAL A 61 -8.75 -13.60 -2.52
C VAL A 61 -7.51 -12.96 -1.90
N LEU A 62 -6.34 -13.60 -2.05
CA LEU A 62 -5.08 -13.05 -1.53
C LEU A 62 -4.69 -11.74 -2.24
N GLY A 63 -4.85 -11.69 -3.56
CA GLY A 63 -4.63 -10.47 -4.34
C GLY A 63 -5.54 -9.31 -3.90
N ALA A 64 -6.83 -9.59 -3.67
CA ALA A 64 -7.79 -8.61 -3.20
C ALA A 64 -7.46 -8.09 -1.79
N ARG A 65 -7.07 -8.99 -0.85
CA ARG A 65 -6.63 -8.60 0.49
C ARG A 65 -5.38 -7.73 0.46
N LYS A 66 -4.40 -8.08 -0.37
CA LYS A 66 -3.17 -7.29 -0.53
C LYS A 66 -3.47 -5.89 -1.07
N GLN A 67 -4.37 -5.78 -2.04
CA GLN A 67 -4.82 -4.49 -2.57
C GLN A 67 -5.59 -3.67 -1.52
N ALA A 68 -6.44 -4.32 -0.71
CA ALA A 68 -7.17 -3.66 0.36
C ALA A 68 -6.22 -3.08 1.43
N ARG A 69 -5.21 -3.85 1.86
CA ARG A 69 -4.19 -3.37 2.80
C ARG A 69 -3.42 -2.17 2.25
N ARG A 70 -3.00 -2.23 0.98
CA ARG A 70 -2.32 -1.09 0.33
C ARG A 70 -3.20 0.15 0.26
N ALA A 71 -4.48 -0.01 -0.05
CA ALA A 71 -5.42 1.12 -0.08
C ALA A 71 -5.61 1.72 1.32
N GLU A 72 -5.69 0.91 2.37
CA GLU A 72 -5.78 1.39 3.75
C GLU A 72 -4.51 2.12 4.19
N GLN A 73 -3.33 1.57 3.88
CA GLN A 73 -2.04 2.22 4.15
C GLN A 73 -1.94 3.57 3.42
N LEU A 74 -2.33 3.63 2.15
CA LEU A 74 -2.35 4.88 1.39
C LEU A 74 -3.35 5.89 1.99
N ALA A 75 -4.54 5.45 2.40
CA ALA A 75 -5.52 6.33 3.04
C ALA A 75 -5.00 6.90 4.37
N LYS A 76 -4.32 6.08 5.19
CA LYS A 76 -3.66 6.54 6.42
C LYS A 76 -2.55 7.55 6.15
N ILE A 77 -1.69 7.29 5.16
CA ILE A 77 -0.65 8.24 4.73
C ILE A 77 -1.27 9.56 4.30
N THR A 78 -2.32 9.51 3.47
CA THR A 78 -3.01 10.73 3.03
C THR A 78 -3.59 11.50 4.20
N ALA A 79 -4.29 10.84 5.13
CA ALA A 79 -4.83 11.49 6.32
C ALA A 79 -3.74 12.18 7.16
N LEU A 80 -2.65 11.48 7.46
CA LEU A 80 -1.52 12.01 8.21
C LEU A 80 -0.83 13.18 7.49
N ALA A 81 -0.64 13.06 6.17
CA ALA A 81 -0.01 14.08 5.34
C ALA A 81 -0.88 15.33 5.15
N THR A 82 -2.21 15.20 5.22
CA THR A 82 -3.13 16.35 5.19
C THR A 82 -3.27 17.02 6.55
N ALA A 83 -3.15 16.27 7.65
CA ALA A 83 -3.27 16.79 9.01
C ALA A 83 -2.02 17.52 9.49
N SER A 84 -0.84 17.17 8.95
CA SER A 84 0.45 17.73 9.36
C SER A 84 1.07 18.59 8.26
N GLN A 85 1.63 19.75 8.63
CA GLN A 85 2.37 20.60 7.68
C GLN A 85 3.74 20.01 7.32
N ARG A 86 4.39 19.40 8.31
CA ARG A 86 5.67 18.68 8.19
C ARG A 86 5.53 17.32 8.86
N LEU A 87 5.92 16.27 8.16
CA LEU A 87 5.86 14.90 8.65
C LEU A 87 7.23 14.24 8.49
N PRO A 88 7.95 13.98 9.59
CA PRO A 88 9.19 13.20 9.54
C PRO A 88 8.87 11.78 9.07
N ILE A 89 9.68 11.24 8.14
CA ILE A 89 9.48 9.87 7.63
C ILE A 89 9.63 8.84 8.76
N ALA A 90 10.47 9.13 9.77
CA ALA A 90 10.62 8.26 10.94
C ALA A 90 9.30 8.08 11.71
N VAL A 91 8.58 9.17 11.97
CA VAL A 91 7.26 9.13 12.63
C VAL A 91 6.25 8.40 11.76
N LEU A 92 6.26 8.66 10.45
CA LEU A 92 5.40 7.94 9.51
C LEU A 92 5.68 6.42 9.49
N ALA A 93 6.95 6.03 9.63
CA ALA A 93 7.35 4.63 9.67
C ALA A 93 6.89 3.94 10.96
N GLU A 94 6.96 4.63 12.10
CA GLU A 94 6.45 4.16 13.40
C GLU A 94 4.93 3.99 13.36
N ASP A 95 4.18 5.01 12.89
CA ASP A 95 2.72 4.97 12.80
C ASP A 95 2.20 3.86 11.88
N LEU A 96 2.92 3.59 10.80
CA LEU A 96 2.59 2.53 9.85
C LEU A 96 3.16 1.17 10.25
N GLN A 97 4.00 1.09 11.27
CA GLN A 97 4.75 -0.10 11.69
C GLN A 97 5.53 -0.75 10.53
N VAL A 98 6.20 0.08 9.73
CA VAL A 98 7.02 -0.35 8.58
C VAL A 98 8.43 0.21 8.68
N SER A 99 9.35 -0.32 7.88
CA SER A 99 10.68 0.29 7.77
C SER A 99 10.62 1.70 7.16
N VAL A 100 11.58 2.56 7.51
CA VAL A 100 11.73 3.91 6.95
C VAL A 100 11.79 3.90 5.43
N VAL A 101 12.46 2.90 4.83
CA VAL A 101 12.54 2.72 3.37
C VAL A 101 11.16 2.46 2.78
N GLN A 102 10.38 1.55 3.38
CA GLN A 102 9.02 1.26 2.94
C GLN A 102 8.08 2.45 3.12
N ALA A 103 8.18 3.19 4.23
CA ALA A 103 7.39 4.41 4.45
C ALA A 103 7.67 5.46 3.37
N ARG A 104 8.94 5.66 3.02
CA ARG A 104 9.36 6.53 1.92
C ARG A 104 8.78 6.10 0.58
N ASP A 105 8.88 4.81 0.23
CA ASP A 105 8.35 4.31 -1.04
C ASP A 105 6.83 4.46 -1.14
N LEU A 106 6.12 4.19 -0.04
CA LEU A 106 4.66 4.37 0.03
C LEU A 106 4.27 5.85 -0.09
N LEU A 107 5.02 6.76 0.52
CA LEU A 107 4.80 8.19 0.41
C LEU A 107 5.04 8.69 -1.02
N LEU A 108 6.13 8.27 -1.67
CA LEU A 108 6.41 8.57 -3.07
C LEU A 108 5.32 8.02 -3.99
N ALA A 109 4.83 6.81 -3.72
CA ALA A 109 3.69 6.24 -4.45
C ALA A 109 2.42 7.10 -4.27
N ALA A 110 2.13 7.56 -3.06
CA ALA A 110 0.98 8.43 -2.79
C ALA A 110 1.08 9.79 -3.51
N ILE A 111 2.28 10.39 -3.57
CA ILE A 111 2.56 11.61 -4.33
C ILE A 111 2.36 11.37 -5.83
N SER A 112 2.93 10.28 -6.37
CA SER A 112 2.82 9.94 -7.80
C SER A 112 1.36 9.67 -8.24
N ALA A 113 0.56 9.08 -7.33
CA ALA A 113 -0.86 8.83 -7.52
C ALA A 113 -1.73 10.08 -7.32
N ARG A 114 -1.13 11.25 -7.05
CA ARG A 114 -1.80 12.53 -6.75
C ARG A 114 -2.76 12.46 -5.57
N LEU A 115 -2.53 11.54 -4.63
CA LEU A 115 -3.32 11.41 -3.41
C LEU A 115 -2.89 12.41 -2.34
N VAL A 116 -1.64 12.86 -2.42
CA VAL A 116 -1.04 13.83 -1.50
C VAL A 116 -0.27 14.86 -2.32
N ILE A 117 -0.42 16.13 -1.97
CA ILE A 117 0.29 17.25 -2.59
C ILE A 117 1.37 17.69 -1.61
N GLY A 118 2.63 17.72 -2.04
CA GLY A 118 3.76 18.16 -1.22
C GLY A 118 5.10 17.80 -1.83
N ARG A 119 6.18 18.05 -1.09
CA ARG A 119 7.54 17.66 -1.48
C ARG A 119 8.21 16.87 -0.36
N LEU A 120 9.01 15.90 -0.76
CA LEU A 120 9.85 15.15 0.15
C LEU A 120 11.24 15.77 0.16
N ASP A 121 11.69 16.21 1.33
CA ASP A 121 13.08 16.56 1.57
C ASP A 121 13.86 15.28 1.89
N LEU A 122 14.69 14.84 0.94
CA LEU A 122 15.49 13.62 1.06
C LEU A 122 16.70 13.81 1.98
N GLU A 123 17.19 15.04 2.15
CA GLU A 123 18.33 15.33 3.02
C GLU A 123 17.92 15.26 4.48
N HIS A 124 16.74 15.82 4.80
CA HIS A 124 16.23 15.88 6.17
C HIS A 124 15.25 14.75 6.51
N GLY A 125 14.81 13.97 5.52
CA GLY A 125 13.84 12.89 5.72
C GLY A 125 12.49 13.41 6.20
N VAL A 126 12.06 14.57 5.69
CA VAL A 126 10.81 15.23 6.09
C VAL A 126 9.93 15.45 4.87
N PHE A 127 8.67 15.04 4.96
CA PHE A 127 7.64 15.42 4.01
C PHE A 127 7.06 16.77 4.38
N VAL A 128 6.99 17.69 3.43
CA VAL A 128 6.36 19.00 3.59
C VAL A 128 5.10 19.03 2.75
N SER A 129 3.96 19.20 3.40
CA SER A 129 2.65 19.20 2.77
C SER A 129 2.44 20.48 1.95
N GLY A 130 1.97 20.32 0.71
CA GLY A 130 1.65 21.40 -0.21
C GLY A 130 0.23 21.93 -0.07
N SER A 131 -0.62 21.29 0.74
CA SER A 131 -1.99 21.73 0.99
C SER A 131 -2.10 22.87 1.99
N THR A 132 -1.01 23.23 2.67
CA THR A 132 -0.97 24.36 3.60
C THR A 132 -0.95 25.69 2.84
N HIS A 133 -1.75 26.66 3.31
CA HIS A 133 -1.99 27.94 2.66
C HIS A 133 -0.69 28.64 2.21
N GLY A 134 -0.47 28.69 0.90
CA GLY A 134 0.65 29.40 0.25
C GLY A 134 1.63 28.51 -0.54
N GLY A 135 1.48 27.19 -0.49
CA GLY A 135 2.29 26.26 -1.28
C GLY A 135 3.68 26.00 -0.70
N VAL A 136 4.39 25.06 -1.32
CA VAL A 136 5.74 24.63 -0.91
C VAL A 136 6.74 25.20 -1.91
N GLN A 137 7.64 26.05 -1.42
CA GLN A 137 8.71 26.63 -2.22
C GLN A 137 10.07 26.15 -1.70
N GLN A 138 10.95 25.79 -2.62
CA GLN A 138 12.36 25.56 -2.29
C GLN A 138 13.07 26.91 -2.42
N VAL A 139 13.50 27.46 -1.31
CA VAL A 139 14.17 28.77 -1.27
C VAL A 139 15.62 28.55 -0.84
N THR A 140 16.55 29.18 -1.56
CA THR A 140 17.94 29.21 -1.13
C THR A 140 18.12 30.38 -0.19
N MET A 141 18.41 30.10 1.08
CA MET A 141 18.60 31.10 2.11
C MET A 141 20.03 31.04 2.63
N THR A 142 20.54 32.20 3.04
CA THR A 142 21.85 32.29 3.71
C THR A 142 21.59 32.46 5.20
N CYS A 143 22.16 31.60 6.04
CA CYS A 143 22.00 31.70 7.48
C CYS A 143 22.62 32.99 8.00
N GLY A 144 21.85 33.84 8.70
CA GLY A 144 22.39 35.03 9.37
C GLY A 144 23.34 34.71 10.54
N SER A 145 23.27 33.50 11.11
CA SER A 145 24.11 33.08 12.24
C SER A 145 25.43 32.43 11.80
N CYS A 146 25.41 31.46 10.88
CA CYS A 146 26.61 30.74 10.46
C CYS A 146 27.12 31.10 9.05
N GLY A 147 26.43 31.98 8.31
CA GLY A 147 26.80 32.39 6.96
C GLY A 147 26.63 31.31 5.87
N ALA A 148 26.23 30.09 6.24
CA ALA A 148 26.07 28.99 5.29
C ALA A 148 24.88 29.22 4.35
N ARG A 149 25.05 28.91 3.06
CA ARG A 149 23.94 28.82 2.09
C ARG A 149 23.33 27.43 2.16
N SER A 150 22.02 27.36 2.35
CA SER A 150 21.25 26.12 2.32
C SER A 150 19.99 26.30 1.51
N SER A 151 19.67 25.33 0.66
CA SER A 151 18.34 25.24 0.04
C SER A 151 17.40 24.57 1.03
N VAL A 152 16.41 25.29 1.52
CA VAL A 152 15.43 24.78 2.48
C VAL A 152 14.05 24.78 1.85
N ILE A 153 13.30 23.72 2.08
CA ILE A 153 11.91 23.62 1.63
C ILE A 153 11.03 24.28 2.68
N VAL A 154 10.39 25.40 2.31
CA VAL A 154 9.53 26.19 3.19
C VAL A 154 8.08 26.13 2.74
N SER A 155 7.17 25.99 3.70
CA SER A 155 5.75 26.31 3.48
C SER A 155 5.48 27.69 4.04
N VAL A 156 4.66 28.48 3.34
CA VAL A 156 4.32 29.85 3.72
C VAL A 156 3.76 29.87 5.15
N GLY A 157 4.40 30.64 6.03
CA GLY A 157 4.00 30.79 7.44
C GLY A 157 4.59 29.75 8.42
N SER A 158 5.43 28.81 7.97
CA SER A 158 6.16 27.90 8.86
C SER A 158 7.61 28.32 9.05
N PRO A 159 8.15 28.29 10.29
CA PRO A 159 9.55 28.59 10.53
C PRO A 159 10.46 27.50 9.93
N SER A 160 11.54 27.91 9.30
CA SER A 160 12.58 27.00 8.81
C SER A 160 13.81 27.05 9.69
N THR A 161 14.62 26.00 9.71
CA THR A 161 15.84 25.93 10.52
C THR A 161 17.04 25.67 9.63
N CYS A 162 18.17 26.28 9.96
CA CYS A 162 19.42 26.04 9.26
C CYS A 162 19.91 24.61 9.48
N PRO A 163 20.28 23.87 8.43
CA PRO A 163 20.81 22.50 8.59
C PRO A 163 22.15 22.45 9.31
N TYR A 164 22.93 23.54 9.27
CA TYR A 164 24.29 23.57 9.82
C TYR A 164 24.35 23.99 11.28
N CYS A 165 23.48 24.91 11.72
CA CYS A 165 23.55 25.49 13.08
C CYS A 165 22.21 25.47 13.82
N ALA A 166 21.17 24.84 13.25
CA ALA A 166 19.82 24.80 13.80
C ALA A 166 19.16 26.18 14.06
N PHE A 167 19.76 27.28 13.60
CA PHE A 167 19.22 28.61 13.78
C PHE A 167 17.94 28.80 12.96
N ARG A 168 16.93 29.45 13.56
CA ARG A 168 15.63 29.68 12.92
C ARG A 168 15.78 30.71 11.80
N MET A 169 15.63 30.24 10.56
CA MET A 169 15.53 31.08 9.37
C MET A 169 14.06 31.45 9.19
N ALA A 170 13.77 32.75 9.31
CA ALA A 170 12.42 33.31 9.30
C ALA A 170 11.64 32.94 8.03
#